data_AF-A0A937JY23-F1
#
_entry.id   AF-A0A937JY23-F1
#
_cell.length_a   1.000
_cell.length_b   1.000
_cell.length_c   1.000
_cell.angle_alpha   90.00
_cell.angle_beta   90.00
_cell.angle_gamma   90.00
#
_symmetry.space_group_name_H-M   'P 1'
#
loop_
_entity.id
_entity.type
_entity.pdbx_description
1 polymer ?
#
loop_
_entity_poly.entity_id
_entity_poly.type
_entity_poly.pdbx_seq_one_letter_code
_entity_poly.pdbx_strand_id
1 'polypeptide(L)'
;MPKLIIDDEARNLLLSKVAGQPIYSSSEGQFISPGLIDIVDLNNVGSKWQPGDTRTTLLVLGGEACHELLFQAERFIEEAHRKRTIKNMTVPLCSLMDQVHKLMRSLTDEESIKTRETWPNSDQDSYKIIGRQFRKKRFDGPVRKNRHLLGAHLNQDAIHDPKAQLCLDDFFSALGDSLILFNLVINHPKAFSWIRWLGSSQNADFEVVETLFEYPLCVRWVTDKEGKAVDVGFFQLAEDPRWKIQEYGTQTIDMYNTLVKATGSQVPTIWSAPSVEMKIAEQQKCTVTASS
;
A
#
# COMPACT_ATOMS: atom_id res chain seq x y z
N MET A 1 -9.05 23.78 -6.61
CA MET A 1 -9.34 22.34 -6.58
C MET A 1 -10.52 22.13 -5.65
N PRO A 2 -11.63 21.57 -6.14
CA PRO A 2 -12.78 21.24 -5.29
C PRO A 2 -12.39 20.15 -4.29
N LYS A 3 -13.01 20.13 -3.11
CA LYS A 3 -12.71 19.20 -2.01
C LYS A 3 -14.00 18.65 -1.44
N LEU A 4 -14.09 17.35 -1.21
CA LEU A 4 -15.21 16.78 -0.47
C LEU A 4 -15.11 17.22 0.99
N ILE A 5 -16.09 17.99 1.44
CA ILE A 5 -16.16 18.50 2.82
C ILE A 5 -17.20 17.70 3.61
N ILE A 6 -16.73 16.94 4.59
CA ILE A 6 -17.59 16.24 5.56
C ILE A 6 -17.59 17.03 6.86
N ASP A 7 -18.59 17.90 7.01
CA ASP A 7 -18.84 18.68 8.22
C ASP A 7 -19.88 17.99 9.13
N ASP A 8 -20.22 18.62 10.26
CA ASP A 8 -21.20 18.08 11.20
C ASP A 8 -22.60 17.96 10.57
N GLU A 9 -22.94 18.82 9.61
CA GLU A 9 -24.20 18.77 8.87
C GLU A 9 -24.25 17.51 7.98
N ALA A 10 -23.21 17.28 7.18
CA ALA A 10 -23.04 16.07 6.37
C ALA A 10 -23.03 14.80 7.21
N ARG A 11 -22.38 14.84 8.38
CA ARG A 11 -22.39 13.73 9.35
C ARG A 11 -23.80 13.47 9.89
N ASN A 12 -24.57 14.50 10.24
CA ASN A 12 -25.94 14.34 10.71
C ASN A 12 -26.87 13.81 9.61
N LEU A 13 -26.68 14.26 8.37
CA LEU A 13 -27.36 13.71 7.19
C LEU A 13 -27.09 12.21 7.06
N LEU A 14 -25.83 11.78 7.14
CA LEU A 14 -25.44 10.37 7.12
C LEU A 14 -26.13 9.58 8.24
N LEU A 15 -26.02 10.04 9.49
CA LEU A 15 -26.60 9.36 10.65
C LEU A 15 -28.12 9.18 10.51
N SER A 16 -28.82 10.17 9.95
CA SER A 16 -30.27 10.10 9.73
C SER A 16 -30.66 9.02 8.70
N LYS A 17 -29.82 8.78 7.69
CA LYS A 17 -30.05 7.76 6.64
C LYS A 17 -29.71 6.35 7.10
N VAL A 18 -28.83 6.24 8.09
CA VAL A 18 -28.38 4.97 8.69
C VAL A 18 -29.33 4.48 9.79
N ALA A 19 -30.07 5.39 10.43
CA ALA A 19 -30.96 5.06 11.54
C ALA A 19 -32.00 3.98 11.14
N GLY A 20 -31.88 2.80 11.75
CA GLY A 20 -32.78 1.66 11.52
C GLY A 20 -32.36 0.68 10.43
N GLN A 21 -31.23 0.90 9.75
CA GLN A 21 -30.65 -0.10 8.85
C GLN A 21 -29.58 -0.92 9.58
N PRO A 22 -29.53 -2.26 9.42
CA PRO A 22 -28.44 -3.05 9.96
C PRO A 22 -27.16 -2.71 9.19
N ILE A 23 -26.32 -1.87 9.81
CA ILE A 23 -24.99 -1.60 9.30
C ILE A 23 -23.99 -2.29 10.22
N TYR A 24 -23.31 -3.28 9.69
CA TYR A 24 -22.19 -3.94 10.37
C TYR A 24 -20.98 -3.00 10.32
N SER A 25 -20.86 -2.09 11.28
CA SER A 25 -19.56 -1.48 11.60
C SER A 25 -18.81 -2.37 12.58
N SER A 26 -17.49 -2.39 12.49
CA SER A 26 -16.67 -2.99 13.54
C SER A 26 -16.88 -2.31 14.90
N SER A 27 -16.38 -2.95 15.96
CA SER A 27 -16.67 -2.68 17.38
C SER A 27 -16.36 -1.27 17.91
N GLU A 28 -15.80 -0.36 17.11
CA GLU A 28 -15.40 0.99 17.57
C GLU A 28 -16.19 2.15 16.94
N GLY A 29 -17.17 1.89 16.08
CA GLY A 29 -18.36 2.74 15.94
C GLY A 29 -18.20 4.22 15.53
N GLN A 30 -17.22 4.59 14.70
CA GLN A 30 -17.26 5.86 13.97
C GLN A 30 -17.19 5.60 12.47
N PHE A 31 -18.34 5.70 11.79
CA PHE A 31 -18.44 5.49 10.34
C PHE A 31 -17.59 6.48 9.56
N ILE A 32 -17.48 7.72 10.04
CA ILE A 32 -16.69 8.81 9.45
C ILE A 32 -16.31 9.80 10.55
N SER A 33 -15.05 10.22 10.58
CA SER A 33 -14.61 11.40 11.32
C SER A 33 -14.73 12.64 10.42
N PRO A 34 -15.27 13.78 10.90
CA PRO A 34 -15.32 15.02 10.12
C PRO A 34 -13.96 15.36 9.53
N GLY A 35 -13.92 15.75 8.26
CA GLY A 35 -12.67 15.95 7.52
C GLY A 35 -12.85 16.43 6.09
N LEU A 36 -11.80 17.05 5.56
CA LEU A 36 -11.69 17.46 4.15
C LEU A 36 -10.93 16.37 3.39
N ILE A 37 -11.51 15.87 2.29
CA ILE A 37 -10.86 14.94 1.37
C ILE A 37 -10.70 15.65 0.04
N ASP A 38 -9.50 15.59 -0.53
CA ASP A 38 -9.25 16.21 -1.82
C ASP A 38 -9.94 15.41 -2.93
N ILE A 39 -10.76 16.10 -3.75
CA ILE A 39 -11.26 15.52 -5.00
C ILE A 39 -10.10 15.65 -5.98
N VAL A 40 -9.57 14.51 -6.43
CA VAL A 40 -8.48 14.48 -7.39
C VAL A 40 -8.96 15.09 -8.70
N ASP A 41 -8.12 15.93 -9.29
CA ASP A 41 -8.36 16.82 -10.43
C ASP A 41 -9.37 16.29 -11.49
N LEU A 42 -10.36 17.15 -11.83
CA LEU A 42 -11.47 16.95 -12.78
C LEU A 42 -11.05 16.40 -14.15
N ASN A 43 -9.77 16.50 -14.50
CA ASN A 43 -9.22 16.06 -15.78
C ASN A 43 -8.65 14.63 -15.77
N ASN A 44 -8.68 13.92 -14.63
CA ASN A 44 -8.04 12.60 -14.49
C ASN A 44 -8.85 11.58 -13.67
N VAL A 45 -10.18 11.75 -13.60
CA VAL A 45 -11.04 10.88 -12.78
C VAL A 45 -11.77 9.86 -13.64
N GLY A 46 -11.16 8.67 -13.73
CA GLY A 46 -11.87 7.46 -14.18
C GLY A 46 -12.70 6.86 -13.05
N SER A 47 -13.46 5.80 -13.34
CA SER A 47 -14.24 4.98 -12.38
C SER A 47 -13.39 4.22 -11.32
N LYS A 48 -12.11 4.58 -11.18
CA LYS A 48 -11.12 3.88 -10.35
C LYS A 48 -10.96 4.58 -9.00
N TRP A 49 -10.68 3.80 -7.97
CA TRP A 49 -10.32 4.31 -6.65
C TRP A 49 -9.01 5.09 -6.67
N GLN A 50 -9.00 6.20 -5.94
CA GLN A 50 -7.84 7.05 -5.73
C GLN A 50 -7.62 7.27 -4.23
N PRO A 51 -6.38 7.61 -3.82
CA PRO A 51 -6.11 7.98 -2.43
C PRO A 51 -6.93 9.18 -1.96
N GLY A 52 -7.67 9.01 -0.86
CA GLY A 52 -8.39 10.09 -0.19
C GLY A 52 -7.59 10.77 0.93
N ASP A 53 -6.51 10.15 1.40
CA ASP A 53 -5.63 10.73 2.42
C ASP A 53 -4.14 10.46 2.15
N THR A 54 -3.28 11.13 2.93
CA THR A 54 -1.82 10.97 2.81
C THR A 54 -1.38 9.54 3.05
N ARG A 55 -1.98 8.81 4.01
CA ARG A 55 -1.60 7.42 4.33
C ARG A 55 -1.86 6.50 3.13
N THR A 56 -3.00 6.69 2.48
CA THR A 56 -3.39 5.94 1.28
C THR A 56 -2.50 6.28 0.10
N THR A 57 -2.10 7.55 -0.04
CA THR A 57 -1.11 7.96 -1.05
C THR A 57 0.21 7.27 -0.85
N LEU A 58 0.72 7.20 0.39
CA LEU A 58 1.96 6.48 0.70
C LEU A 58 1.83 4.97 0.39
N LEU A 59 0.66 4.38 0.67
CA LEU A 59 0.39 2.98 0.35
C LEU A 59 0.42 2.72 -1.17
N VAL A 60 -0.26 3.55 -1.97
CA VAL A 60 -0.26 3.45 -3.43
C VAL A 60 1.14 3.62 -3.99
N LEU A 61 1.89 4.63 -3.55
CA LEU A 61 3.28 4.86 -3.99
C LEU A 61 4.20 3.69 -3.61
N GLY A 62 3.96 3.02 -2.48
CA GLY A 62 4.67 1.79 -2.12
C GLY A 62 4.34 0.64 -3.07
N GLY A 63 3.08 0.49 -3.45
CA GLY A 63 2.63 -0.49 -4.45
C GLY A 63 3.22 -0.23 -5.84
N GLU A 64 3.29 1.04 -6.26
CA GLU A 64 3.92 1.44 -7.52
C GLU A 64 5.42 1.12 -7.51
N ALA A 65 6.11 1.36 -6.39
CA ALA A 65 7.52 0.99 -6.25
C ALA A 65 7.73 -0.54 -6.36
N CYS A 66 6.81 -1.34 -5.82
CA CYS A 66 6.80 -2.80 -6.01
C CYS A 66 6.61 -3.17 -7.49
N HIS A 67 5.67 -2.54 -8.19
CA HIS A 67 5.45 -2.75 -9.62
C HIS A 67 6.68 -2.38 -10.46
N GLU A 68 7.34 -1.26 -10.16
CA GLU A 68 8.61 -0.88 -10.81
C GLU A 68 9.74 -1.88 -10.54
N LEU A 69 9.85 -2.40 -9.32
CA LEU A 69 10.82 -3.45 -8.99
C LEU A 69 10.59 -4.71 -9.82
N LEU A 70 9.34 -5.14 -9.97
CA LEU A 70 8.97 -6.30 -10.81
C LEU A 70 9.40 -6.08 -12.26
N PHE A 71 9.07 -4.94 -12.84
CA PHE A 71 9.43 -4.59 -14.22
C PHE A 71 10.96 -4.61 -14.45
N GLN A 72 11.74 -4.09 -13.49
CA GLN A 72 13.19 -4.12 -13.60
C GLN A 72 13.75 -5.53 -13.40
N ALA A 73 13.16 -6.33 -12.51
CA ALA A 73 13.61 -7.67 -12.18
C ALA A 73 13.47 -8.69 -13.33
N GLU A 74 12.58 -8.46 -14.30
CA GLU A 74 12.47 -9.29 -15.51
C GLU A 74 13.82 -9.45 -16.24
N ARG A 75 14.67 -8.41 -16.19
CA ARG A 75 16.00 -8.38 -16.82
C ARG A 75 17.11 -8.97 -15.94
N PHE A 76 16.78 -9.55 -14.80
CA PHE A 76 17.76 -10.08 -13.84
C PHE A 76 18.21 -11.52 -14.16
N ILE A 77 17.47 -12.24 -14.99
CA ILE A 77 17.69 -13.67 -15.27
C ILE A 77 19.08 -13.92 -15.88
N GLU A 78 19.59 -12.99 -16.69
CA GLU A 78 20.92 -13.08 -17.30
C GLU A 78 22.02 -12.55 -16.38
N GLU A 79 23.01 -13.39 -16.07
CA GLU A 79 24.11 -13.07 -15.15
C GLU A 79 24.89 -11.80 -15.55
N ALA A 80 25.10 -11.61 -16.86
CA ALA A 80 25.78 -10.44 -17.42
C ALA A 80 25.05 -9.11 -17.12
N HIS A 81 23.75 -9.16 -16.83
CA HIS A 81 22.92 -7.98 -16.61
C HIS A 81 22.61 -7.71 -15.13
N ARG A 82 22.84 -8.67 -14.22
CA ARG A 82 22.51 -8.57 -12.79
C ARG A 82 23.00 -7.27 -12.13
N LYS A 83 24.27 -6.89 -12.33
CA LYS A 83 24.82 -5.65 -11.73
C LYS A 83 24.09 -4.39 -12.20
N ARG A 84 23.77 -4.31 -13.51
CA ARG A 84 23.03 -3.20 -14.09
C ARG A 84 21.59 -3.19 -13.61
N THR A 85 20.98 -4.37 -13.50
CA THR A 85 19.60 -4.52 -13.03
C THR A 85 19.46 -4.11 -11.56
N ILE A 86 20.39 -4.52 -10.66
CA ILE A 86 20.42 -4.03 -9.26
C ILE A 86 20.49 -2.51 -9.21
N LYS A 87 21.39 -1.91 -10.00
CA LYS A 87 21.55 -0.46 -10.07
C LYS A 87 20.25 0.24 -10.48
N ASN A 88 19.52 -0.32 -11.45
CA ASN A 88 18.23 0.22 -11.88
C ASN A 88 17.14 0.03 -10.80
N MET A 89 17.19 -1.07 -10.04
CA MET A 89 16.26 -1.36 -8.95
C MET A 89 16.54 -0.54 -7.67
N THR A 90 17.71 0.07 -7.52
CA THR A 90 18.06 0.90 -6.35
C THR A 90 17.09 2.07 -6.16
N VAL A 91 16.66 2.72 -7.24
CA VAL A 91 15.72 3.86 -7.18
C VAL A 91 14.33 3.43 -6.69
N PRO A 92 13.65 2.45 -7.31
CA PRO A 92 12.34 2.01 -6.82
C PRO A 92 12.43 1.36 -5.43
N LEU A 93 13.53 0.65 -5.10
CA LEU A 93 13.73 0.15 -3.73
C LEU A 93 13.81 1.31 -2.72
N CYS A 94 14.56 2.37 -3.01
CA CYS A 94 14.59 3.53 -2.13
C CYS A 94 13.22 4.21 -2.01
N SER A 95 12.44 4.26 -3.10
CA SER A 95 11.05 4.76 -3.07
C SER A 95 10.20 3.93 -2.10
N LEU A 96 10.22 2.59 -2.24
CA LEU A 96 9.52 1.68 -1.32
C LEU A 96 9.96 1.90 0.13
N MET A 97 11.27 1.99 0.39
CA MET A 97 11.81 2.25 1.72
C MET A 97 11.29 3.57 2.31
N ASP A 98 11.22 4.64 1.50
CA ASP A 98 10.70 5.94 1.92
C ASP A 98 9.22 5.86 2.29
N GLN A 99 8.40 5.21 1.46
CA GLN A 99 6.98 5.08 1.75
C GLN A 99 6.72 4.20 2.96
N VAL A 100 7.41 3.06 3.08
CA VAL A 100 7.32 2.18 4.27
C VAL A 100 7.70 2.94 5.53
N HIS A 101 8.80 3.70 5.50
CA HIS A 101 9.21 4.48 6.67
C HIS A 101 8.17 5.52 7.08
N LYS A 102 7.60 6.25 6.12
CA LYS A 102 6.54 7.24 6.38
C LYS A 102 5.26 6.58 6.88
N LEU A 103 4.84 5.47 6.27
CA LEU A 103 3.68 4.69 6.69
C LEU A 103 3.82 4.22 8.13
N MET A 104 4.95 3.60 8.48
CA MET A 104 5.22 3.16 9.85
C MET A 104 5.12 4.28 10.88
N ARG A 105 5.51 5.51 10.51
CA ARG A 105 5.43 6.70 11.37
C ARG A 105 4.01 7.27 11.43
N SER A 106 3.24 7.15 10.37
CA SER A 106 1.85 7.64 10.32
C SER A 106 0.85 6.74 11.05
N LEU A 107 1.23 5.48 11.31
CA LEU A 107 0.38 4.47 11.96
C LEU A 107 0.77 4.25 13.42
N THR A 108 1.08 5.32 14.15
CA THR A 108 1.45 5.25 15.58
C THR A 108 0.40 5.85 16.50
N ASP A 109 -0.76 6.22 15.98
CA ASP A 109 -1.92 6.61 16.77
C ASP A 109 -2.48 5.42 17.58
N GLU A 110 -3.29 5.73 18.59
CA GLU A 110 -3.82 4.74 19.54
C GLU A 110 -4.64 3.65 18.85
N GLU A 111 -5.44 3.99 17.85
CA GLU A 111 -6.26 3.04 17.09
C GLU A 111 -5.39 2.10 16.25
N SER A 112 -4.37 2.65 15.58
CA SER A 112 -3.38 1.85 14.85
C SER A 112 -2.59 0.92 15.79
N ILE A 113 -2.32 1.34 17.04
CA ILE A 113 -1.68 0.48 18.04
C ILE A 113 -2.62 -0.67 18.44
N LYS A 114 -3.86 -0.37 18.83
CA LYS A 114 -4.88 -1.39 19.18
C LYS A 114 -5.09 -2.38 18.03
N THR A 115 -5.15 -1.89 16.80
CA THR A 115 -5.25 -2.75 15.61
C THR A 115 -4.11 -3.76 15.56
N ARG A 116 -2.86 -3.34 15.80
CA ARG A 116 -1.71 -4.26 15.81
C ARG A 116 -1.76 -5.27 16.95
N GLU A 117 -2.32 -4.90 18.10
CA GLU A 117 -2.47 -5.84 19.23
C GLU A 117 -3.42 -7.01 18.89
N THR A 118 -4.28 -6.85 17.88
CA THR A 118 -5.15 -7.92 17.38
C THR A 118 -4.48 -8.85 16.35
N TRP A 119 -3.30 -8.49 15.83
CA TRP A 119 -2.58 -9.33 14.88
C TRP A 119 -2.06 -10.61 15.52
N PRO A 120 -1.79 -11.67 14.73
CA PRO A 120 -1.05 -12.82 15.24
C PRO A 120 0.26 -12.41 15.91
N ASN A 121 0.63 -13.06 17.02
CA ASN A 121 1.86 -12.73 17.77
C ASN A 121 3.12 -12.73 16.87
N SER A 122 3.19 -13.64 15.90
CA SER A 122 4.28 -13.70 14.91
C SER A 122 4.42 -12.41 14.10
N ASP A 123 3.30 -11.78 13.75
CA ASP A 123 3.25 -10.61 12.90
C ASP A 123 3.57 -9.35 13.72
N GLN A 124 3.10 -9.31 14.97
CA GLN A 124 3.47 -8.28 15.94
C GLN A 124 4.99 -8.27 16.20
N ASP A 125 5.57 -9.45 16.46
CA ASP A 125 7.00 -9.62 16.70
C ASP A 125 7.82 -9.26 15.45
N SER A 126 7.37 -9.72 14.28
CA SER A 126 8.00 -9.39 12.99
C SER A 126 8.00 -7.88 12.76
N TYR A 127 6.86 -7.21 12.92
CA TYR A 127 6.74 -5.76 12.77
C TYR A 127 7.71 -5.01 13.70
N LYS A 128 7.82 -5.45 14.96
CA LYS A 128 8.69 -4.83 15.96
C LYS A 128 10.17 -5.05 15.67
N ILE A 129 10.58 -6.29 15.38
CA ILE A 129 11.97 -6.69 15.15
C ILE A 129 12.47 -6.14 13.82
N ILE A 130 11.77 -6.45 12.73
CA ILE A 130 12.11 -5.99 11.38
C ILE A 130 12.00 -4.47 11.31
N GLY A 131 10.98 -3.87 11.91
CA GLY A 131 10.83 -2.42 11.96
C GLY A 131 12.01 -1.71 12.65
N ARG A 132 12.53 -2.28 13.75
CA ARG A 132 13.73 -1.76 14.42
C ARG A 132 14.98 -1.94 13.57
N GLN A 133 15.16 -3.11 12.96
CA GLN A 133 16.27 -3.40 12.07
C GLN A 133 16.28 -2.46 10.87
N PHE A 134 15.14 -2.30 10.21
CA PHE A 134 14.93 -1.44 9.05
C PHE A 134 15.37 -0.01 9.35
N ARG A 135 14.86 0.59 10.43
CA ARG A 135 15.22 1.97 10.81
C ARG A 135 16.69 2.14 11.15
N LYS A 136 17.31 1.18 11.82
CA LYS A 136 18.71 1.30 12.30
C LYS A 136 19.75 0.96 11.23
N LYS A 137 19.45 0.01 10.34
CA LYS A 137 20.45 -0.61 9.46
C LYS A 137 20.15 -0.47 7.98
N ARG A 138 18.88 -0.36 7.58
CA ARG A 138 18.48 -0.40 6.17
C ARG A 138 18.15 0.98 5.61
N PHE A 139 17.34 1.77 6.30
CA PHE A 139 16.78 3.03 5.79
C PHE A 139 17.85 3.99 5.25
N ASP A 140 18.84 4.34 6.07
CA ASP A 140 20.01 5.15 5.68
C ASP A 140 21.25 4.29 5.36
N GLY A 141 21.01 3.05 4.93
CA GLY A 141 22.02 2.02 4.70
C GLY A 141 22.71 2.10 3.33
N PRO A 142 23.41 1.01 2.94
CA PRO A 142 24.20 0.94 1.71
C PRO A 142 23.42 1.25 0.43
N VAL A 143 22.15 0.81 0.34
CA VAL A 143 21.29 1.06 -0.84
C VAL A 143 21.10 2.55 -1.09
N ARG A 144 20.81 3.32 -0.04
CA ARG A 144 20.61 4.78 -0.13
C ARG A 144 21.91 5.50 -0.46
N LYS A 145 23.02 5.09 0.16
CA LYS A 145 24.35 5.61 -0.18
C LYS A 145 24.67 5.37 -1.66
N ASN A 146 24.38 4.18 -2.17
CA ASN A 146 24.54 3.87 -3.58
C ASN A 146 23.65 4.77 -4.45
N ARG A 147 22.37 4.97 -4.11
CA ARG A 147 21.48 5.91 -4.82
C ARG A 147 22.05 7.32 -4.87
N HIS A 148 22.57 7.84 -3.76
CA HIS A 148 23.16 9.19 -3.71
C HIS A 148 24.41 9.29 -4.59
N LEU A 149 25.26 8.26 -4.59
CA LEU A 149 26.43 8.19 -5.48
C LEU A 149 26.02 8.16 -6.95
N LEU A 150 24.95 7.44 -7.28
CA LEU A 150 24.40 7.44 -8.64
C LEU A 150 23.87 8.82 -9.02
N GLY A 151 23.09 9.47 -8.16
CA GLY A 151 22.56 10.82 -8.44
C GLY A 151 23.63 11.91 -8.51
N ALA A 152 24.75 11.74 -7.82
CA ALA A 152 25.88 12.66 -7.78
C ALA A 152 26.80 12.56 -9.01
N HIS A 153 26.25 12.37 -10.22
CA HIS A 153 26.93 12.26 -11.52
C HIS A 153 27.98 13.35 -11.87
N LEU A 154 28.25 14.30 -10.96
CA LEU A 154 29.28 15.33 -11.05
C LEU A 154 30.63 14.93 -10.41
N ASN A 155 30.74 13.79 -9.72
CA ASN A 155 31.98 13.36 -9.06
C ASN A 155 32.50 12.02 -9.64
N GLN A 156 33.30 12.10 -10.70
CA GLN A 156 33.85 10.93 -11.42
C GLN A 156 34.66 10.00 -10.50
N ASP A 157 35.33 10.53 -9.47
CA ASP A 157 36.14 9.74 -8.53
C ASP A 157 35.31 8.82 -7.64
N ALA A 158 34.06 9.18 -7.34
CA ALA A 158 33.17 8.38 -6.50
C ALA A 158 32.57 7.16 -7.24
N ILE A 159 32.58 7.18 -8.57
CA ILE A 159 32.09 6.09 -9.43
C ILE A 159 33.11 4.94 -9.48
N HIS A 160 34.38 5.23 -9.18
CA HIS A 160 35.48 4.28 -9.30
C HIS A 160 35.90 3.59 -7.99
N ASP A 161 35.28 3.90 -6.83
CA ASP A 161 35.58 3.20 -5.57
C ASP A 161 35.00 1.77 -5.58
N PRO A 162 35.83 0.70 -5.66
CA PRO A 162 35.35 -0.67 -5.63
C PRO A 162 34.70 -1.04 -4.29
N LYS A 163 35.02 -0.32 -3.20
CA LYS A 163 34.47 -0.52 -1.86
C LYS A 163 33.09 0.14 -1.69
N ALA A 164 32.68 1.02 -2.60
CA ALA A 164 31.37 1.65 -2.61
C ALA A 164 30.30 0.83 -3.38
N GLN A 165 30.67 -0.35 -3.91
CA GLN A 165 29.73 -1.22 -4.60
C GLN A 165 28.73 -1.84 -3.63
N LEU A 166 27.44 -1.69 -3.96
CA LEU A 166 26.35 -2.29 -3.22
C LEU A 166 26.42 -3.82 -3.32
N CYS A 167 26.56 -4.49 -2.19
CA CYS A 167 26.49 -5.95 -2.12
C CYS A 167 25.05 -6.43 -2.37
N LEU A 168 24.89 -7.61 -2.99
CA LEU A 168 23.59 -8.23 -3.22
C LEU A 168 22.83 -8.47 -1.91
N ASP A 169 23.52 -8.92 -0.86
CA ASP A 169 22.90 -9.18 0.44
C ASP A 169 22.42 -7.88 1.11
N ASP A 170 23.11 -6.76 0.90
CA ASP A 170 22.65 -5.45 1.39
C ASP A 170 21.38 -4.99 0.68
N PHE A 171 21.32 -5.20 -0.64
CA PHE A 171 20.15 -4.92 -1.45
C PHE A 171 18.97 -5.81 -1.03
N PHE A 172 19.15 -7.13 -1.00
CA PHE A 172 18.09 -8.07 -0.65
C PHE A 172 17.64 -7.91 0.80
N SER A 173 18.55 -7.63 1.74
CA SER A 173 18.13 -7.38 3.12
C SER A 173 17.24 -6.13 3.25
N ALA A 174 17.56 -5.06 2.51
CA ALA A 174 16.74 -3.85 2.51
C ALA A 174 15.39 -4.09 1.84
N LEU A 175 15.38 -4.78 0.69
CA LEU A 175 14.15 -5.15 -0.01
C LEU A 175 13.27 -6.06 0.86
N GLY A 176 13.84 -7.09 1.46
CA GLY A 176 13.10 -8.03 2.30
C GLY A 176 12.46 -7.35 3.52
N ASP A 177 13.24 -6.56 4.27
CA ASP A 177 12.72 -5.81 5.41
C ASP A 177 11.59 -4.84 4.98
N SER A 178 11.74 -4.15 3.84
CA SER A 178 10.71 -3.26 3.30
C SER A 178 9.45 -3.99 2.86
N LEU A 179 9.56 -5.13 2.18
CA LEU A 179 8.41 -5.93 1.73
C LEU A 179 7.62 -6.50 2.90
N ILE A 180 8.30 -7.02 3.93
CA ILE A 180 7.65 -7.52 5.15
C ILE A 180 6.85 -6.39 5.80
N LEU A 181 7.48 -5.23 6.01
CA LEU A 181 6.82 -4.10 6.67
C LEU A 181 5.67 -3.53 5.82
N PHE A 182 5.84 -3.46 4.50
CA PHE A 182 4.79 -3.01 3.58
C PHE A 182 3.55 -3.91 3.64
N ASN A 183 3.75 -5.24 3.58
CA ASN A 183 2.67 -6.22 3.65
C ASN A 183 2.03 -6.32 5.04
N LEU A 184 2.75 -6.02 6.12
CA LEU A 184 2.13 -5.92 7.44
C LEU A 184 1.28 -4.64 7.56
N VAL A 185 1.75 -3.53 6.99
CA VAL A 185 1.05 -2.24 7.06
C VAL A 185 -0.27 -2.24 6.27
N ILE A 186 -0.36 -2.97 5.16
CA ILE A 186 -1.60 -3.02 4.36
C ILE A 186 -2.78 -3.63 5.14
N ASN A 187 -2.47 -4.43 6.17
CA ASN A 187 -3.44 -5.11 7.04
C ASN A 187 -4.04 -4.20 8.12
N HIS A 188 -3.87 -2.88 8.03
CA HIS A 188 -4.61 -1.92 8.84
C HIS A 188 -5.97 -1.60 8.15
N PRO A 189 -7.10 -2.23 8.55
CA PRO A 189 -8.37 -2.17 7.82
C PRO A 189 -8.98 -0.77 7.69
N LYS A 190 -8.67 0.14 8.63
CA LYS A 190 -9.27 1.48 8.73
C LYS A 190 -8.30 2.63 8.47
N ALA A 191 -7.04 2.31 8.23
CA ALA A 191 -6.00 3.34 8.12
C ALA A 191 -6.05 4.09 6.78
N PHE A 192 -6.78 3.57 5.80
CA PHE A 192 -6.73 4.02 4.42
C PHE A 192 -8.10 4.50 3.96
N SER A 193 -8.13 5.71 3.41
CA SER A 193 -9.31 6.35 2.87
C SER A 193 -9.21 6.42 1.36
N TRP A 194 -10.25 6.02 0.65
CA TRP A 194 -10.32 6.04 -0.80
C TRP A 194 -11.46 6.90 -1.28
N ILE A 195 -11.26 7.54 -2.43
CA ILE A 195 -12.25 8.39 -3.09
C ILE A 195 -12.29 8.06 -4.58
N ARG A 196 -13.48 8.13 -5.20
CA ARG A 196 -13.63 8.12 -6.66
C ARG A 196 -14.79 9.01 -7.08
N TRP A 197 -14.63 9.70 -8.20
CA TRP A 197 -15.71 10.47 -8.81
C TRP A 197 -16.47 9.59 -9.80
N LEU A 198 -17.79 9.73 -9.83
CA LEU A 198 -18.67 8.95 -10.70
C LEU A 198 -19.28 9.76 -11.84
N GLY A 199 -19.25 11.09 -11.76
CA GLY A 199 -19.88 11.96 -12.74
C GLY A 199 -20.49 13.20 -12.11
N SER A 200 -20.97 14.08 -12.98
CA SER A 200 -21.87 15.17 -12.61
C SER A 200 -23.32 14.73 -12.81
N SER A 201 -24.24 15.28 -12.00
CA SER A 201 -25.68 15.13 -12.22
C SER A 201 -26.11 15.73 -13.56
N GLN A 202 -27.33 15.39 -14.02
CA GLN A 202 -27.85 15.80 -15.33
C GLN A 202 -27.88 17.32 -15.57
N ASN A 203 -27.87 18.14 -14.50
CA ASN A 203 -27.86 19.60 -14.58
C ASN A 203 -26.46 20.22 -14.37
N ALA A 204 -25.40 19.42 -14.24
CA ALA A 204 -24.01 19.83 -14.00
C ALA A 204 -23.77 20.69 -12.73
N ASP A 205 -24.79 20.87 -11.88
CA ASP A 205 -24.69 21.66 -10.65
C ASP A 205 -24.28 20.85 -9.42
N PHE A 206 -24.31 19.52 -9.54
CA PHE A 206 -23.90 18.61 -8.49
C PHE A 206 -22.95 17.55 -9.02
N GLU A 207 -22.01 17.14 -8.19
CA GLU A 207 -21.09 16.03 -8.45
C GLU A 207 -21.46 14.81 -7.60
N VAL A 208 -21.17 13.63 -8.14
CA VAL A 208 -21.38 12.36 -7.44
C VAL A 208 -20.03 11.72 -7.15
N VAL A 209 -19.76 11.52 -5.86
CA VAL A 209 -18.49 11.03 -5.36
C VAL A 209 -18.72 9.83 -4.45
N GLU A 210 -17.84 8.87 -4.47
CA GLU A 210 -17.84 7.73 -3.57
C GLU A 210 -16.60 7.70 -2.70
N THR A 211 -16.80 7.38 -1.42
CA THR A 211 -15.71 7.23 -0.44
C THR A 211 -15.75 5.86 0.21
N LEU A 212 -14.57 5.32 0.55
CA LEU A 212 -14.39 4.08 1.30
C LEU A 212 -13.39 4.35 2.44
N PHE A 213 -13.88 4.35 3.68
CA PHE A 213 -13.07 4.56 4.89
C PHE A 213 -12.83 3.27 5.68
N GLU A 214 -13.85 2.41 5.71
CA GLU A 214 -13.80 1.11 6.36
C GLU A 214 -14.37 0.08 5.39
N TYR A 215 -13.51 -0.82 4.90
CA TYR A 215 -13.95 -1.90 4.02
C TYR A 215 -14.91 -2.85 4.77
N PRO A 216 -16.01 -3.30 4.13
CA PRO A 216 -16.36 -3.17 2.70
C PRO A 216 -17.32 -2.01 2.34
N LEU A 217 -17.59 -1.08 3.26
CA LEU A 217 -18.70 -0.15 3.11
C LEU A 217 -18.29 1.15 2.38
N CYS A 218 -18.86 1.36 1.20
CA CYS A 218 -18.72 2.60 0.43
C CYS A 218 -19.94 3.50 0.64
N VAL A 219 -19.69 4.81 0.76
CA VAL A 219 -20.71 5.86 0.85
C VAL A 219 -20.71 6.70 -0.42
N ARG A 220 -21.89 6.90 -1.02
CA ARG A 220 -22.08 7.81 -2.15
C ARG A 220 -22.60 9.17 -1.69
N TRP A 221 -21.87 10.21 -2.07
CA TRP A 221 -22.15 11.61 -1.78
C TRP A 221 -22.63 12.33 -3.03
N VAL A 222 -23.53 13.27 -2.82
CA VAL A 222 -23.86 14.32 -3.78
C VAL A 222 -23.26 15.61 -3.25
N THR A 223 -22.41 16.27 -4.02
CA THR A 223 -21.73 17.50 -3.63
C THR A 223 -22.08 18.67 -4.55
N ASP A 224 -21.95 19.89 -4.06
CA ASP A 224 -21.91 21.09 -4.91
C ASP A 224 -20.56 21.21 -5.66
N LYS A 225 -20.37 22.29 -6.43
CA LYS A 225 -19.14 22.56 -7.21
C LYS A 225 -17.95 22.93 -6.32
N GLU A 226 -18.22 23.36 -5.10
CA GLU A 226 -17.23 23.66 -4.08
C GLU A 226 -16.78 22.39 -3.35
N GLY A 227 -17.56 21.30 -3.49
CA GLY A 227 -17.35 19.98 -2.92
C GLY A 227 -17.97 19.80 -1.52
N LYS A 228 -18.83 20.71 -1.09
CA LYS A 228 -19.63 20.51 0.13
C LYS A 228 -20.65 19.40 -0.13
N ALA A 229 -20.76 18.45 0.81
CA ALA A 229 -21.80 17.43 0.75
C ALA A 229 -23.20 18.06 0.91
N VAL A 230 -24.06 17.84 -0.08
CA VAL A 230 -25.44 18.33 -0.14
C VAL A 230 -26.44 17.22 0.21
N ASP A 231 -26.14 15.98 -0.18
CA ASP A 231 -26.95 14.80 0.18
C ASP A 231 -26.09 13.54 0.27
N VAL A 232 -26.61 12.54 0.99
CA VAL A 232 -26.09 11.18 1.06
C VAL A 232 -27.02 10.28 0.26
N GLY A 233 -26.49 9.74 -0.84
CA GLY A 233 -27.24 8.89 -1.76
C GLY A 233 -27.61 7.56 -1.12
N PHE A 234 -26.62 6.67 -0.98
CA PHE A 234 -26.80 5.35 -0.38
C PHE A 234 -25.47 4.70 0.01
N PHE A 235 -25.59 3.58 0.72
CA PHE A 235 -24.49 2.68 1.06
C PHE A 235 -24.45 1.50 0.12
N GLN A 236 -23.26 1.08 -0.27
CA GLN A 236 -23.05 -0.12 -1.06
C GLN A 236 -21.76 -0.82 -0.66
N LEU A 237 -21.69 -2.12 -0.96
CA LEU A 237 -20.44 -2.85 -0.88
C LEU A 237 -19.55 -2.44 -2.06
N ALA A 238 -18.27 -2.22 -1.79
CA ALA A 238 -17.27 -1.96 -2.81
C ALA A 238 -16.16 -3.00 -2.77
N GLU A 239 -15.54 -3.24 -3.93
CA GLU A 239 -14.28 -3.97 -4.01
C GLU A 239 -13.19 -3.22 -3.22
N ASP A 240 -12.33 -3.97 -2.53
CA ASP A 240 -11.22 -3.40 -1.79
C ASP A 240 -10.11 -2.91 -2.74
N PRO A 241 -9.85 -1.60 -2.86
CA PRO A 241 -8.77 -1.09 -3.70
C PRO A 241 -7.38 -1.52 -3.25
N ARG A 242 -7.23 -2.01 -2.01
CA ARG A 242 -5.94 -2.53 -1.50
C ARG A 242 -5.54 -3.83 -2.18
N TRP A 243 -6.47 -4.61 -2.72
CA TRP A 243 -6.17 -5.93 -3.31
C TRP A 243 -5.12 -5.84 -4.43
N LYS A 244 -5.26 -4.86 -5.33
CA LYS A 244 -4.28 -4.64 -6.40
C LYS A 244 -2.89 -4.27 -5.88
N ILE A 245 -2.84 -3.55 -4.76
CA ILE A 245 -1.56 -3.15 -4.12
C ILE A 245 -0.93 -4.35 -3.42
N GLN A 246 -1.76 -5.16 -2.75
CA GLN A 246 -1.35 -6.42 -2.13
C GLN A 246 -0.82 -7.40 -3.18
N GLU A 247 -1.43 -7.45 -4.37
CA GLU A 247 -0.96 -8.27 -5.48
C GLU A 247 0.47 -7.88 -5.89
N TYR A 248 0.76 -6.59 -6.12
CA TYR A 248 2.12 -6.14 -6.41
C TYR A 248 3.10 -6.48 -5.28
N GLY A 249 2.69 -6.28 -4.02
CA GLY A 249 3.52 -6.65 -2.86
C GLY A 249 3.83 -8.15 -2.81
N THR A 250 2.84 -9.00 -3.09
CA THR A 250 2.97 -10.46 -3.10
C THR A 250 3.85 -10.93 -4.25
N GLN A 251 3.61 -10.46 -5.48
CA GLN A 251 4.44 -10.78 -6.63
C GLN A 251 5.90 -10.34 -6.42
N THR A 252 6.13 -9.21 -5.75
CA THR A 252 7.48 -8.72 -5.44
C THR A 252 8.17 -9.60 -4.38
N ILE A 253 7.42 -10.20 -3.45
CA ILE A 253 7.93 -11.23 -2.53
C ILE A 253 8.33 -12.49 -3.29
N ASP A 254 7.53 -12.96 -4.24
CA ASP A 254 7.85 -14.14 -5.04
C ASP A 254 9.10 -13.92 -5.90
N MET A 255 9.21 -12.74 -6.51
CA MET A 255 10.39 -12.30 -7.22
C MET A 255 11.60 -12.26 -6.28
N TYR A 256 11.47 -11.63 -5.11
CA TYR A 256 12.53 -11.59 -4.09
C TYR A 256 13.04 -12.98 -3.73
N ASN A 257 12.14 -13.90 -3.39
CA ASN A 257 12.47 -15.27 -3.02
C ASN A 257 13.17 -16.03 -4.16
N THR A 258 12.73 -15.79 -5.40
CA THR A 258 13.36 -16.35 -6.60
C THR A 258 14.78 -15.83 -6.77
N LEU A 259 14.98 -14.51 -6.64
CA LEU A 259 16.30 -13.89 -6.79
C LEU A 259 17.27 -14.32 -5.68
N VAL A 260 16.82 -14.40 -4.44
CA VAL A 260 17.63 -14.88 -3.29
C VAL A 260 18.15 -16.29 -3.57
N LYS A 261 17.27 -17.20 -4.00
CA LYS A 261 17.64 -18.58 -4.36
C LYS A 261 18.59 -18.62 -5.55
N ALA A 262 18.29 -17.88 -6.62
CA ALA A 262 19.08 -17.89 -7.85
C ALA A 262 20.49 -17.30 -7.68
N THR A 263 20.69 -16.44 -6.68
CA THR A 263 21.98 -15.78 -6.43
C THR A 263 22.78 -16.41 -5.30
N GLY A 264 22.24 -17.41 -4.59
CA GLY A 264 22.88 -18.02 -3.43
C GLY A 264 23.06 -17.06 -2.25
N SER A 265 22.24 -16.00 -2.20
CA SER A 265 22.27 -15.01 -1.12
C SER A 265 21.97 -15.67 0.23
N GLN A 266 22.62 -15.18 1.29
CA GLN A 266 22.47 -15.73 2.65
C GLN A 266 21.28 -15.12 3.41
N VAL A 267 20.53 -14.21 2.78
CA VAL A 267 19.34 -13.61 3.37
C VAL A 267 18.17 -14.60 3.40
N PRO A 268 17.30 -14.54 4.43
CA PRO A 268 16.17 -15.46 4.53
C PRO A 268 15.12 -15.16 3.47
N THR A 269 14.45 -16.22 3.00
CA THR A 269 13.23 -16.09 2.18
C THR A 269 12.06 -15.61 3.03
N ILE A 270 11.13 -14.88 2.42
CA ILE A 270 9.90 -14.43 3.06
C ILE A 270 8.85 -15.52 2.87
N TRP A 271 8.22 -15.93 3.97
CA TRP A 271 7.12 -16.88 3.97
C TRP A 271 5.83 -16.13 4.28
N SER A 272 4.93 -16.06 3.30
CA SER A 272 3.54 -15.68 3.50
C SER A 272 2.74 -16.95 3.76
N ALA A 273 2.00 -17.00 4.88
CA ALA A 273 1.02 -18.07 5.05
C ALA A 273 0.00 -17.97 3.91
N PRO A 274 -0.39 -19.10 3.26
CA PRO A 274 -1.39 -19.04 2.20
C PRO A 274 -2.67 -18.43 2.76
N SER A 275 -3.24 -17.49 2.00
CA SER A 275 -4.55 -16.91 2.33
C SER A 275 -5.57 -18.04 2.49
N VAL A 276 -6.62 -17.83 3.30
CA VAL A 276 -7.69 -18.82 3.49
C VAL A 276 -8.29 -19.26 2.15
N GLU A 277 -8.32 -18.37 1.16
CA GLU A 277 -8.73 -18.65 -0.23
C GLU A 277 -7.76 -19.58 -0.97
N MET A 278 -6.44 -19.41 -0.79
CA MET A 278 -5.46 -20.35 -1.35
C MET A 278 -5.57 -21.74 -0.71
N LYS A 279 -5.86 -21.83 0.59
CA LYS A 279 -6.12 -23.12 1.26
C LYS A 279 -7.35 -23.82 0.70
N ILE A 280 -8.41 -23.08 0.37
CA ILE A 280 -9.63 -23.62 -0.25
C ILE A 280 -9.33 -24.09 -1.69
N ALA A 281 -8.57 -23.32 -2.47
CA ALA A 281 -8.19 -23.69 -3.84
C ALA A 281 -7.24 -24.90 -3.88
N GLU A 282 -6.30 -25.02 -2.94
CA GLU A 282 -5.43 -26.19 -2.80
C GLU A 282 -6.18 -27.42 -2.31
N GLN A 283 -7.13 -27.26 -1.38
CA GLN A 283 -8.00 -28.35 -0.97
C GLN A 283 -8.86 -28.85 -2.14
N GLN A 284 -9.41 -27.95 -2.96
CA GLN A 284 -10.18 -28.30 -4.16
C GLN A 284 -9.32 -28.98 -5.24
N LYS A 285 -8.05 -28.57 -5.42
CA LYS A 285 -7.13 -29.28 -6.33
C LYS A 285 -6.78 -30.68 -5.85
N CYS A 286 -6.61 -30.89 -4.54
CA CYS A 286 -6.35 -32.21 -3.96
C CYS A 286 -7.55 -33.16 -4.02
N THR A 287 -8.80 -32.66 -3.98
CA THR A 287 -9.99 -33.53 -4.14
C THR A 287 -10.17 -34.02 -5.57
N VAL A 288 -9.77 -33.22 -6.58
CA VAL A 288 -9.92 -33.60 -8.00
C VAL A 288 -8.86 -34.64 -8.42
N THR A 289 -7.65 -34.59 -7.87
CA THR A 289 -6.61 -35.60 -8.17
C THR A 289 -6.75 -36.90 -7.37
N ALA A 290 -7.49 -36.90 -6.26
CA ALA A 290 -7.80 -38.13 -5.50
C ALA A 290 -9.03 -38.90 -6.03
N SER A 291 -9.71 -38.37 -7.05
CA SER A 291 -10.90 -38.97 -7.66
C SER A 291 -10.74 -39.31 -9.15
N SER A 292 -9.50 -39.40 -9.65
CA SER A 292 -9.16 -39.93 -10.98
C SER A 292 -8.33 -41.20 -10.92
#